data_AF-A0A2V9T3H6-F1
#
_entry.id   AF-A0A2V9T3H6-F1
#
_cell.length_a   1.000
_cell.length_b   1.000
_cell.length_c   1.000
_cell.angle_alpha   90.00
_cell.angle_beta   90.00
_cell.angle_gamma   90.00
#
_symmetry.space_group_name_H-M   'P 1'
#
loop_
_entity.id
_entity.type
_entity.pdbx_description
1 polymer ?
#
loop_
_entity_poly.entity_id
_entity_poly.type
_entity_poly.pdbx_seq_one_letter_code
_entity_poly.pdbx_strand_id
1 'polypeptide(L)' 'MTRRRGNPNWGRPARPVPAVATAFEVQVRRLGLTRQTCAGSRELRGWCERNKNRCYIPEWLLEEWEIAVDPYFSGAA' A
#
# COMPACT_ATOMS: atom_id res chain seq x y z
N MET A 1 6.93 47.05 12.65
CA MET A 1 5.98 45.96 12.34
C MET A 1 6.74 44.77 11.76
N THR A 2 7.10 43.79 12.60
CA THR A 2 7.79 42.58 12.15
C THR A 2 6.82 41.67 11.41
N ARG A 3 6.91 41.65 10.07
CA ARG A 3 6.16 40.73 9.21
C ARG A 3 6.63 39.29 9.47
N ARG A 4 5.95 38.56 10.36
CA ARG A 4 6.09 37.10 10.48
C ARG A 4 5.52 36.47 9.21
N ARG A 5 6.38 36.19 8.22
CA ARG A 5 5.96 35.50 6.98
C ARG A 5 6.54 34.10 6.94
N GLY A 6 5.64 33.11 6.97
CA GLY A 6 5.83 31.75 6.44
C GLY A 6 6.57 30.76 7.32
N ASN A 7 6.14 29.50 7.26
CA ASN A 7 6.87 28.36 7.81
C ASN A 7 8.25 28.25 7.10
N PRO A 8 9.38 28.30 7.81
CA PRO A 8 10.72 28.21 7.21
C PRO A 8 11.05 26.84 6.58
N ASN A 9 10.09 25.90 6.59
CA ASN A 9 10.20 24.60 5.94
C ASN A 9 9.68 24.58 4.49
N TRP A 10 9.10 25.68 3.97
CA TRP A 10 8.77 25.76 2.55
C TRP A 10 10.06 25.65 1.71
N GLY A 11 10.17 24.60 0.89
CA GLY A 11 11.32 24.38 -0.01
C GLY A 11 12.45 23.53 0.55
N ARG A 12 12.33 22.96 1.77
CA ARG A 12 13.26 21.91 2.20
C ARG A 12 12.91 20.59 1.49
N PRO A 13 13.89 19.87 0.91
CA PRO A 13 13.63 18.56 0.34
C PRO A 13 13.07 17.66 1.44
N ALA A 14 11.92 17.04 1.16
CA ALA A 14 11.33 16.08 2.08
C ALA A 14 12.36 14.99 2.36
N ARG A 15 12.66 14.75 3.64
CA ARG A 15 13.52 13.62 4.01
C ARG A 15 12.82 12.35 3.52
N PRO A 16 13.52 11.42 2.87
CA PRO A 16 12.92 10.15 2.47
C PRO A 16 12.38 9.49 3.73
N VAL A 17 11.06 9.43 3.84
CA VAL A 17 10.40 8.69 4.91
C VAL A 17 10.76 7.23 4.66
N PRO A 18 11.30 6.50 5.65
CA PRO A 18 11.57 5.08 5.47
C PRO A 18 10.29 4.41 4.97
N ALA A 19 10.41 3.64 3.90
CA ALA A 19 9.28 2.93 3.31
C ALA A 19 8.66 2.05 4.40
N VAL A 20 7.54 2.51 4.97
CA VAL A 20 6.79 1.74 5.95
C VAL A 20 6.35 0.48 5.22
N ALA A 21 6.73 -0.68 5.75
CA ALA A 21 6.34 -1.95 5.18
C ALA A 21 4.82 -1.95 5.00
N THR A 22 4.38 -2.13 3.76
CA THR A 22 2.95 -2.15 3.44
C THR A 22 2.27 -3.27 4.21
N ALA A 23 0.97 -3.15 4.49
CA ALA A 23 0.23 -4.24 5.14
C ALA A 23 0.36 -5.57 4.37
N PHE A 24 0.50 -5.49 3.04
CA PHE A 24 0.89 -6.60 2.19
C PHE A 24 2.25 -7.20 2.59
N GLU A 25 3.31 -6.41 2.67
CA GLU A 25 4.64 -6.88 3.08
C GLU A 25 4.65 -7.48 4.49
N VAL A 26 3.85 -6.94 5.41
CA VAL A 26 3.66 -7.53 6.74
C VAL A 26 3.01 -8.90 6.63
N GLN A 27 1.97 -9.06 5.80
CA GLN A 27 1.29 -10.34 5.61
C GLN A 27 2.18 -11.37 4.90
N VAL A 28 2.92 -10.95 3.88
CA VAL A 28 3.90 -11.77 3.15
C VAL A 28 4.97 -12.30 4.11
N ARG A 29 5.52 -11.43 4.98
CA ARG A 29 6.49 -11.84 6.01
C ARG A 29 5.88 -12.78 7.05
N ARG A 30 4.62 -12.56 7.46
CA ARG A 30 3.91 -13.45 8.40
C ARG A 30 3.69 -14.85 7.83
N LEU A 31 3.37 -14.94 6.55
CA LEU A 31 3.18 -16.21 5.84
C LEU A 31 4.52 -16.82 5.37
N GLY A 32 5.66 -16.16 5.60
CA GLY A 32 6.97 -16.62 5.12
C GLY A 32 7.09 -16.65 3.60
N LEU A 33 6.24 -15.90 2.89
CA LEU A 33 6.21 -15.84 1.43
C LEU A 33 7.26 -14.86 0.93
N THR A 34 7.74 -15.09 -0.29
CA THR A 34 8.57 -14.14 -1.03
C THR A 34 7.73 -13.54 -2.15
N ARG A 35 8.13 -12.39 -2.73
CA ARG A 35 7.39 -11.78 -3.85
C ARG A 35 7.10 -12.77 -4.98
N GLN A 36 8.00 -13.73 -5.20
CA GLN A 36 7.87 -14.77 -6.22
C GLN A 36 6.84 -15.85 -5.86
N THR A 37 6.69 -16.20 -4.58
CA THR A 37 5.74 -17.23 -4.13
C THR A 37 4.39 -16.65 -3.69
N CYS A 38 4.28 -15.33 -3.60
CA CYS A 38 3.04 -14.62 -3.26
C CYS A 38 1.89 -15.02 -4.19
N ALA A 39 2.11 -15.01 -5.50
CA ALA A 39 1.13 -15.37 -6.53
C ALA A 39 0.60 -16.82 -6.39
N GLY A 40 1.41 -17.75 -5.91
CA GLY A 40 1.01 -19.15 -5.71
C GLY A 40 0.25 -19.39 -4.40
N SER A 41 0.21 -18.44 -3.47
CA SER A 41 -0.35 -18.66 -2.14
C SER A 41 -1.85 -18.39 -2.09
N ARG A 42 -2.63 -19.45 -1.86
CA ARG A 42 -4.07 -19.36 -1.60
C ARG A 42 -4.40 -18.59 -0.31
N GLU A 43 -3.56 -18.68 0.72
CA GLU A 43 -3.76 -17.94 1.97
C GLU A 43 -3.61 -16.43 1.76
N LEU A 44 -2.61 -16.03 0.96
CA LEU A 44 -2.40 -14.62 0.60
C LEU A 44 -3.52 -14.11 -0.29
N ARG A 45 -4.02 -14.93 -1.23
CA ARG A 45 -5.16 -14.59 -2.09
C ARG A 45 -6.43 -14.32 -1.27
N GLY A 46 -6.78 -15.21 -0.34
CA GLY A 46 -7.94 -15.02 0.53
C GLY A 46 -7.79 -13.84 1.51
N TRP A 47 -6.56 -13.52 1.92
CA TRP A 47 -6.30 -12.29 2.66
C TRP A 47 -6.50 -11.04 1.79
N CYS A 48 -6.00 -11.08 0.54
CA CYS A 48 -6.13 -9.99 -0.42
C CYS A 48 -7.59 -9.70 -0.74
N GLU A 49 -8.44 -10.71 -0.98
CA GLU A 49 -9.88 -10.48 -1.22
C GLU A 49 -10.58 -9.76 -0.06
N ARG A 50 -10.18 -10.04 1.18
CA ARG A 50 -10.74 -9.39 2.38
C ARG A 50 -10.17 -8.00 2.63
N ASN A 51 -8.93 -7.73 2.19
CA ASN A 51 -8.20 -6.51 2.50
C ASN A 51 -7.97 -5.60 1.28
N LYS A 52 -8.46 -5.96 0.09
CA LYS A 52 -8.27 -5.20 -1.17
C LYS A 52 -8.75 -3.76 -1.11
N ASN A 53 -9.76 -3.49 -0.29
CA ASN A 53 -10.31 -2.14 -0.10
C ASN A 53 -9.70 -1.40 1.12
N ARG A 54 -8.86 -2.09 1.91
CA ARG A 54 -8.30 -1.57 3.18
C ARG A 54 -6.79 -1.40 3.14
N CYS A 55 -6.12 -2.18 2.31
CA CYS A 55 -4.68 -2.27 2.21
C CYS A 55 -4.28 -2.12 0.74
N TYR A 56 -3.16 -1.45 0.51
CA TYR A 56 -2.55 -1.43 -0.81
C TYR A 56 -2.13 -2.85 -1.21
N ILE A 57 -2.59 -3.29 -2.38
CA ILE A 57 -2.18 -4.53 -3.03
C ILE A 57 -1.47 -4.13 -4.33
N PRO A 58 -0.28 -4.68 -4.61
CA PRO A 58 0.44 -4.37 -5.84
C PRO A 58 -0.29 -4.85 -7.10
N GLU A 59 -0.24 -4.04 -8.15
CA GLU A 59 -0.98 -4.25 -9.42
C GLU A 59 -0.65 -5.58 -10.10
N TRP A 60 0.63 -5.96 -10.17
CA TRP A 60 1.05 -7.23 -10.77
C TRP A 60 0.40 -8.47 -10.11
N LEU A 61 0.09 -8.38 -8.81
CA LEU A 61 -0.56 -9.46 -8.07
C LEU A 61 -2.07 -9.51 -8.34
N LEU A 62 -2.67 -8.33 -8.59
CA LEU A 62 -4.06 -8.22 -8.99
C LEU A 62 -4.27 -8.79 -10.40
N GLU A 63 -3.35 -8.48 -11.31
CA GLU A 63 -3.33 -9.04 -12.66
C GLU A 63 -3.18 -10.56 -12.64
N GLU A 64 -2.23 -11.10 -11.88
CA GLU A 64 -2.00 -12.55 -11.80
C GLU A 64 -3.19 -13.35 -11.22
N TRP A 65 -3.98 -12.72 -10.35
CA TRP A 65 -5.17 -13.36 -9.77
C TRP A 65 -6.49 -12.97 -10.44
N GLU A 66 -6.42 -12.13 -11.49
CA GLU A 66 -7.57 -11.52 -12.16
C GLU A 66 -8.54 -10.86 -11.14
N ILE A 67 -7.99 -10.32 -10.04
CA ILE A 67 -8.78 -9.65 -9.01
C ILE A 67 -9.03 -8.22 -9.47
N ALA A 68 -10.25 -7.95 -9.92
CA ALA A 68 -10.74 -6.60 -10.10
C ALA A 68 -10.78 -5.88 -8.74
N VAL A 69 -9.80 -5.01 -8.50
CA VAL A 69 -9.87 -4.00 -7.45
C VAL A 69 -10.61 -2.83 -8.03
N ASP A 70 -11.72 -2.46 -7.40
CA ASP A 70 -12.49 -1.31 -7.78
C ASP A 70 -11.67 -0.04 -7.45
N PRO A 71 -11.16 0.69 -8.46
CA PRO A 71 -10.41 1.92 -8.20
C PRO A 71 -11.31 3.06 -7.71
N TYR A 72 -12.63 2.86 -7.74
CA TYR A 72 -13.66 3.82 -7.37
C TYR A 72 -14.18 3.62 -5.94
N PHE A 73 -13.56 2.75 -5.13
CA PHE A 73 -13.81 2.62 -3.69
C PHE A 73 -13.27 3.85 -2.90
N SER A 74 -13.41 5.05 -3.46
CA SER A 74 -13.49 6.28 -2.70
C SER A 74 -14.90 6.31 -2.11
N GLY A 75 -15.00 6.11 -0.80
CA GLY A 75 -16.27 5.96 -0.07
C GLY A 75 -17.37 6.88 -0.60
N ALA A 76 -18.37 6.28 -1.25
CA ALA A 76 -19.63 6.95 -1.49
C ALA A 76 -20.35 7.06 -0.13
N ALA A 77 -20.59 8.32 0.24
CA ALA A 77 -21.21 8.79 1.48
C ALA A 77 -22.65 8.30 1.67
#